data_AF-A0A8C7MIA5-F1
#
_entry.id   AF-A0A8C7MIA5-F1
#
_cell.length_a   1.000
_cell.length_b   1.000
_cell.length_c   1.000
_cell.angle_alpha   90.00
_cell.angle_beta   90.00
_cell.angle_gamma   90.00
#
_symmetry.space_group_name_H-M   'P 1'
#
loop_
_entity.id
_entity.type
_entity.pdbx_description
1 polymer ?
#
loop_
_entity_poly.entity_id
_entity_poly.type
_entity_poly.pdbx_seq_one_letter_code
_entity_poly.pdbx_strand_id
1 'polypeptide(L)'
;MTKELSKDTRNNIVDLHQAGKPESAMGKQLGLKKSTVGAIIRKWKTYKTTDNLPRSGAPCKISPRGVKIITRTASKNPRTTRGDLVNDLLTENV
;
A
#
# COMPACT_ATOMS: atom_id res chain seq x y z
N MET A 1 7.84 9.43 -17.83
CA MET A 1 6.89 9.68 -16.71
C MET A 1 5.62 8.92 -16.99
N THR A 2 5.30 7.87 -16.23
CA THR A 2 4.06 7.10 -16.42
C THR A 2 2.92 7.91 -15.81
N LYS A 3 2.03 8.47 -16.63
CA LYS A 3 0.87 9.23 -16.15
C LYS A 3 -0.14 8.26 -15.55
N GLU A 4 -0.41 8.39 -14.26
CA GLU A 4 -1.43 7.58 -13.60
C GLU A 4 -2.84 7.98 -14.06
N LEU A 5 -3.76 7.02 -14.01
CA LEU A 5 -5.16 7.26 -14.34
C LEU A 5 -5.84 8.07 -13.23
N SER A 6 -6.68 9.04 -13.61
CA SER A 6 -7.45 9.83 -12.65
C SER A 6 -8.34 8.95 -11.78
N LYS A 7 -8.67 9.43 -10.57
CA LYS A 7 -9.54 8.72 -9.63
C LYS A 7 -10.94 8.51 -10.21
N ASP A 8 -11.47 9.51 -10.91
CA ASP A 8 -12.81 9.46 -11.50
C ASP A 8 -12.94 8.36 -12.55
N THR A 9 -11.93 8.20 -13.42
CA THR A 9 -11.95 7.13 -14.42
C THR A 9 -11.86 5.74 -13.78
N ARG A 10 -11.12 5.61 -12.66
CA ARG A 10 -11.08 4.35 -11.88
C ARG A 10 -12.42 4.03 -11.22
N ASN A 11 -13.09 5.03 -10.66
CA ASN A 11 -14.42 4.87 -10.05
C ASN A 11 -15.45 4.45 -11.11
N ASN A 12 -15.48 5.15 -12.25
CA ASN A 12 -16.39 4.81 -13.34
C ASN A 12 -16.21 3.36 -13.85
N ILE A 13 -14.97 2.84 -13.90
CA ILE A 13 -14.72 1.43 -14.23
C ILE A 13 -15.38 0.49 -13.21
N VAL A 14 -15.30 0.81 -11.92
CA VAL A 14 -15.92 0.00 -10.87
C VAL A 14 -17.45 0.06 -10.98
N ASP A 15 -18.03 1.23 -11.22
CA ASP A 15 -19.47 1.41 -11.37
C ASP A 15 -20.01 0.61 -12.57
N LEU A 16 -19.34 0.70 -13.72
CA LEU A 16 -19.71 -0.05 -14.93
C LEU A 16 -19.53 -1.57 -14.72
N HIS A 17 -18.52 -1.99 -13.96
CA HIS A 17 -18.34 -3.40 -13.62
C HIS A 17 -19.46 -3.90 -12.71
N GLN A 18 -19.87 -3.11 -11.70
CA GLN A 18 -20.97 -3.44 -10.80
C GLN A 18 -22.31 -3.51 -11.56
N ALA A 19 -22.47 -2.71 -12.61
CA ALA A 19 -23.59 -2.78 -13.56
C ALA A 19 -23.52 -3.98 -14.53
N GLY A 20 -22.53 -4.86 -14.41
CA GLY A 20 -22.42 -6.10 -15.18
C GLY A 20 -21.84 -5.93 -16.60
N LYS A 21 -21.25 -4.77 -16.93
CA LYS A 21 -20.66 -4.58 -18.27
C LYS A 21 -19.37 -5.40 -18.43
N PRO A 22 -19.11 -5.97 -19.61
CA PRO A 22 -17.89 -6.72 -19.87
C PRO A 22 -16.67 -5.79 -19.99
N GLU A 23 -15.49 -6.27 -19.57
CA GLU A 23 -14.24 -5.49 -19.55
C GLU A 23 -13.85 -4.91 -20.91
N SER A 24 -14.11 -5.64 -21.99
CA SER A 24 -13.83 -5.21 -23.36
C SER A 24 -14.69 -4.01 -23.78
N ALA A 25 -15.96 -3.96 -23.35
CA ALA A 25 -16.86 -2.85 -23.65
C ALA A 25 -16.47 -1.60 -22.86
N MET A 26 -16.11 -1.76 -21.57
CA MET A 26 -15.62 -0.65 -20.74
C MET A 26 -14.33 -0.05 -21.29
N GLY A 27 -13.39 -0.89 -21.73
CA GLY A 27 -12.15 -0.44 -22.36
C GLY A 27 -12.41 0.39 -23.61
N LYS A 28 -13.30 -0.08 -24.50
CA LYS A 28 -13.69 0.68 -25.71
C LYS A 28 -14.37 2.01 -25.36
N GLN A 29 -15.33 2.01 -24.43
CA GLN A 29 -16.05 3.21 -24.01
C GLN A 29 -15.13 4.28 -23.42
N LEU A 30 -14.11 3.87 -22.65
CA LEU A 30 -13.19 4.78 -21.96
C LEU A 30 -11.89 5.05 -22.73
N GLY A 31 -11.71 4.47 -23.92
CA GLY A 31 -10.46 4.57 -24.68
C GLY A 31 -9.26 3.89 -23.98
N LEU A 32 -9.52 2.91 -23.10
CA LEU A 32 -8.51 2.21 -22.32
C LEU A 32 -8.26 0.80 -22.85
N LYS A 33 -7.04 0.30 -22.64
CA LYS A 33 -6.70 -1.09 -22.92
C LYS A 33 -7.47 -2.01 -21.98
N LYS A 34 -7.97 -3.15 -22.49
CA LYS A 34 -8.65 -4.19 -21.69
C LYS A 34 -7.82 -4.62 -20.48
N SER A 35 -6.51 -4.74 -20.63
CA SER A 35 -5.59 -5.10 -19.54
C SER A 35 -5.60 -4.10 -18.38
N THR A 36 -5.72 -2.80 -18.68
CA THR A 36 -5.81 -1.74 -17.66
C THR A 36 -7.12 -1.86 -16.87
N VAL A 37 -8.24 -2.05 -17.58
CA VAL A 37 -9.56 -2.28 -16.96
C VAL A 37 -9.53 -3.51 -16.05
N GLY A 38 -9.03 -4.64 -16.56
CA GLY A 38 -8.91 -5.88 -15.80
C GLY A 38 -7.99 -5.75 -14.57
N ALA A 39 -6.89 -5.00 -14.67
CA ALA A 39 -6.02 -4.74 -13.53
C ALA A 39 -6.72 -3.93 -12.42
N ILE A 40 -7.50 -2.91 -12.80
CA ILE A 40 -8.28 -2.10 -11.85
C ILE A 40 -9.35 -2.96 -11.17
N ILE A 41 -10.09 -3.77 -11.93
CA ILE A 41 -11.13 -4.66 -11.38
C ILE A 41 -10.53 -5.70 -10.43
N ARG A 42 -9.41 -6.34 -10.80
CA ARG A 42 -8.71 -7.28 -9.91
C ARG A 42 -8.28 -6.61 -8.61
N LYS A 43 -7.67 -5.42 -8.69
CA LYS A 43 -7.28 -4.64 -7.50
C LYS A 43 -8.48 -4.30 -6.63
N TRP A 44 -9.58 -3.85 -7.22
CA TRP A 44 -10.81 -3.54 -6.50
C TRP A 44 -11.41 -4.79 -5.85
N LYS A 45 -11.43 -5.94 -6.53
CA LYS A 45 -11.92 -7.20 -5.95
C LYS A 45 -11.15 -7.60 -4.68
N THR A 46 -9.82 -7.42 -4.69
CA THR A 46 -8.93 -7.73 -3.56
C THR A 46 -9.01 -6.71 -2.43
N TYR A 47 -8.87 -5.42 -2.73
CA TYR A 47 -8.67 -4.38 -1.71
C TYR A 47 -9.91 -3.51 -1.45
N LYS A 48 -10.98 -3.67 -2.25
CA LYS A 48 -12.22 -2.86 -2.20
C LYS A 48 -11.99 -1.35 -2.31
N THR A 49 -10.87 -0.94 -2.90
CA THR A 49 -10.51 0.46 -3.08
C THR A 49 -10.13 0.73 -4.53
N THR A 50 -10.54 1.91 -5.01
CA THR A 50 -10.06 2.47 -6.27
C THR A 50 -8.85 3.37 -6.07
N ASP A 51 -8.49 3.71 -4.84
CA ASP A 51 -7.38 4.62 -4.53
C ASP A 51 -6.00 4.02 -4.85
N ASN A 52 -5.03 4.91 -5.06
CA ASN A 52 -3.65 4.50 -5.26
C ASN A 52 -3.03 4.19 -3.91
N LEU A 53 -2.93 2.90 -3.62
CA LEU A 53 -2.19 2.42 -2.46
C LEU A 53 -0.70 2.71 -2.63
N PRO A 54 0.02 3.00 -1.53
CA PRO A 54 1.46 3.03 -1.55
C PRO A 54 1.97 1.69 -2.09
N ARG A 55 3.10 1.71 -2.79
CA ARG A 55 3.69 0.47 -3.28
C ARG A 55 4.03 -0.42 -2.09
N SER A 56 3.79 -1.72 -2.26
CA SER A 56 4.30 -2.72 -1.33
C SER A 56 5.83 -2.63 -1.33
N GLY A 57 6.38 -1.96 -0.32
CA GLY A 57 7.80 -1.93 -0.05
C GLY A 57 8.27 -3.22 0.62
N ALA A 58 9.57 -3.30 0.90
CA ALA A 58 10.09 -4.39 1.72
C ALA A 58 9.46 -4.35 3.13
N PRO A 59 9.14 -5.50 3.73
CA PRO A 59 8.70 -5.55 5.11
C PRO A 59 9.69 -4.87 6.05
N CYS A 60 9.18 -4.11 7.02
CA CYS A 60 10.01 -3.47 8.04
C CYS A 60 10.70 -4.53 8.90
N LYS A 61 12.01 -4.38 9.12
CA LYS A 61 12.81 -5.30 9.97
C LYS A 61 12.53 -5.13 11.46
N ILE A 62 12.07 -3.94 11.86
CA ILE A 62 11.81 -3.58 13.26
C ILE A 62 10.31 -3.35 13.41
N SER A 63 9.71 -3.91 14.46
CA SER A 63 8.30 -3.71 14.75
C SER A 63 7.99 -2.26 15.16
N PRO A 64 6.74 -1.78 15.02
CA PRO A 64 6.36 -0.45 15.49
C PRO A 64 6.69 -0.20 16.97
N ARG A 65 6.63 -1.27 17.80
CA ARG A 65 7.02 -1.22 19.22
C ARG A 65 8.53 -1.07 19.38
N GLY A 66 9.32 -1.84 18.63
CA GLY A 66 10.78 -1.71 18.65
C GLY A 66 11.25 -0.32 18.24
N VAL A 67 10.60 0.29 17.22
CA VAL A 67 10.87 1.69 16.85
C VAL A 67 10.60 2.64 18.03
N LYS A 68 9.47 2.49 18.73
CA LYS A 68 9.16 3.31 19.91
C LYS A 68 10.21 3.17 21.03
N ILE A 69 10.71 1.96 21.27
CA ILE A 69 11.75 1.70 22.28
C ILE A 69 13.02 2.42 21.89
N ILE A 70 13.49 2.26 20.64
CA ILE A 70 14.68 2.94 20.13
C ILE A 70 14.56 4.45 20.31
N THR A 71 13.45 5.03 19.84
CA THR A 71 13.23 6.48 19.93
C THR A 71 13.21 6.96 21.37
N ARG A 72 12.53 6.23 22.27
CA ARG A 72 12.44 6.59 23.69
C ARG A 72 13.79 6.47 24.39
N THR A 73 14.52 5.36 24.22
CA THR A 73 15.82 5.13 24.88
C THR A 73 16.85 6.15 24.39
N ALA A 74 16.96 6.38 23.08
CA ALA A 74 17.88 7.36 22.51
C ALA A 74 17.54 8.80 22.91
N SER A 75 16.25 9.13 23.04
CA SER A 75 15.83 10.46 23.50
C SER A 75 16.07 10.67 25.00
N LYS A 76 15.87 9.63 25.82
CA LYS A 76 16.11 9.67 27.28
C LYS A 76 17.60 9.74 27.62
N ASN A 77 18.43 8.98 26.91
CA ASN A 77 19.88 9.00 27.06
C ASN A 77 20.54 9.04 25.68
N PRO A 78 20.94 10.23 25.19
CA PRO A 78 21.57 10.39 23.89
C PRO A 78 22.92 9.66 23.74
N ARG A 79 23.53 9.19 24.84
CA ARG A 79 24.80 8.42 24.81
C ARG A 79 24.59 6.91 24.71
N THR A 80 23.35 6.44 24.65
CA THR A 80 23.05 5.01 24.47
C THR A 80 23.66 4.49 23.18
N THR A 81 24.34 3.35 23.25
CA THR A 81 25.01 2.76 22.09
C THR A 81 24.06 1.91 21.27
N ARG A 82 24.46 1.57 20.04
CA ARG A 82 23.73 0.62 19.21
C ARG A 82 23.56 -0.74 19.90
N GLY A 83 24.58 -1.20 20.63
CA GLY A 83 24.54 -2.50 21.32
C GLY A 83 23.46 -2.54 22.40
N ASP A 84 23.37 -1.46 23.18
CA ASP A 84 22.35 -1.31 24.23
C ASP A 84 20.94 -1.33 23.62
N LEU A 85 20.74 -0.63 22.50
CA LEU A 85 19.45 -0.63 21.79
C LEU A 85 19.08 -2.01 21.25
N VAL A 86 20.06 -2.80 20.80
CA VAL A 86 19.80 -4.18 20.35
C VAL A 86 19.41 -5.06 21.53
N ASN A 87 20.08 -4.94 22.68
CA ASN A 87 19.72 -5.67 23.90
C ASN A 87 18.29 -5.34 24.34
N ASP A 88 17.93 -4.05 24.39
CA ASP A 88 16.58 -3.58 24.70
C ASP A 88 15.52 -4.20 23.78
N LEU A 89 15.84 -4.41 22.50
CA LEU A 89 14.92 -5.01 21.52
C LEU A 89 14.85 -6.53 21.62
N LEU A 90 15.92 -7.20 22.09
CA LEU A 90 15.98 -8.65 22.25
C LEU A 90 15.27 -9.10 23.54
N THR A 91 15.36 -8.31 24.61
CA THR A 91 14.65 -8.56 25.88
C THR A 91 13.13 -8.51 25.73
N GLU A 92 12.61 -7.96 24.63
CA GLU A 92 11.17 -7.87 24.33
C GLU A 92 10.55 -9.17 23.79
N ASN A 93 11.35 -10.17 23.42
CA ASN A 93 10.88 -11.46 22.88
C ASN A 93 10.83 -12.60 23.92
N VAL A 94 10.88 -12.27 25.22
CA VAL A 94 10.66 -13.20 26.35
C VAL A 94 9.32 -12.90 27.01
#